data_AF-A0A8D2AN42-F1
#
_entry.id   AF-A0A8D2AN42-F1
#
_cell.length_a   1.000
_cell.length_b   1.000
_cell.length_c   1.000
_cell.angle_alpha   90.00
_cell.angle_beta   90.00
_cell.angle_gamma   90.00
#
_symmetry.space_group_name_H-M   'P 1'
#
loop_
_entity.id
_entity.type
_entity.pdbx_description
1 polymer ?
#
loop_
_entity_poly.entity_id
_entity_poly.type
_entity_poly.pdbx_seq_one_letter_code
_entity_poly.pdbx_strand_id
1 'polypeptide(L)'
;MAILLKVLYRFNAIPIKIPMMYITEIEQAIMKFIWKNKKPRIAKAILSRKSEAGGIELPDLQLYYKAIVTKTSWYWYQNRQVDQWYRIEDTDTNPNKYNFLILDKGAKNKQWRKDSLFNKWCWENWKSICNRMKLNPYLSPCTKLNSKWIKDLGIRPETLQIIEEKVGPNLHLVGLGSDFLNRTPIAQEIKARINHWDRFKLKSFLSAKETISNREPTEWENIFATHTSDRALISRIYKELKKLYTKNTNNSINKWAKEMNRHFTEEDVQAINRYMKKCSTSLVIREMQIKTTLRFHLTPIRMAIIKNTSNNRCWRGCGEKGTLIHCWWDCKLVQPLWKAVWRFLRKLGMDLPFDPAIPLLSLYPKDLKSAYYRDTATSMFTAAQFTIARLWN
;
A
#
# COMPACT_ATOMS: atom_id res chain seq x y z
N MET A 1 -0.94 -1.48 -18.85
CA MET A 1 -1.29 -2.91 -18.89
C MET A 1 -2.78 -3.08 -19.19
N ALA A 2 -3.16 -3.49 -20.41
CA ALA A 2 -4.57 -3.74 -20.76
C ALA A 2 -5.21 -4.90 -19.95
N ILE A 3 -4.38 -5.84 -19.49
CA ILE A 3 -4.82 -7.01 -18.70
C ILE A 3 -5.42 -6.60 -17.35
N LEU A 4 -4.81 -5.60 -16.68
CA LEU A 4 -5.29 -5.15 -15.37
C LEU A 4 -6.73 -4.62 -15.49
N LEU A 5 -7.04 -3.82 -16.50
CA LEU A 5 -8.40 -3.31 -16.72
C LEU A 5 -9.42 -4.44 -16.93
N LYS A 6 -9.06 -5.48 -17.71
CA LYS A 6 -9.90 -6.66 -17.92
C LYS A 6 -10.15 -7.44 -16.62
N VAL A 7 -9.14 -7.60 -15.79
CA VAL A 7 -9.26 -8.29 -14.48
C VAL A 7 -10.11 -7.45 -13.51
N LEU A 8 -9.88 -6.14 -13.44
CA LEU A 8 -10.66 -5.24 -12.59
C LEU A 8 -12.13 -5.21 -12.99
N TYR A 9 -12.43 -5.20 -14.30
CA TYR A 9 -13.80 -5.30 -14.78
C TYR A 9 -14.50 -6.56 -14.25
N ARG A 10 -13.85 -7.73 -14.36
CA ARG A 10 -14.39 -9.00 -13.84
C ARG A 10 -14.56 -8.97 -12.32
N PHE A 11 -13.60 -8.43 -11.59
CA PHE A 11 -13.71 -8.30 -10.13
C PHE A 11 -14.86 -7.38 -9.71
N ASN A 12 -15.16 -6.35 -10.50
CA ASN A 12 -16.28 -5.44 -10.25
C ASN A 12 -17.64 -6.04 -10.66
N ALA A 13 -17.65 -6.87 -11.71
CA ALA A 13 -18.86 -7.50 -12.24
C ALA A 13 -19.27 -8.77 -11.48
N ILE A 14 -18.38 -9.36 -10.70
CA ILE A 14 -18.62 -10.62 -9.99
C ILE A 14 -18.71 -10.34 -8.48
N PRO A 15 -19.92 -10.30 -7.91
CA PRO A 15 -20.13 -10.01 -6.48
C PRO A 15 -19.80 -11.21 -5.59
N ILE A 16 -19.46 -12.37 -6.12
CA ILE A 16 -19.17 -13.56 -5.30
C ILE A 16 -17.72 -13.57 -4.79
N LYS A 17 -17.50 -14.37 -3.74
CA LYS A 17 -16.16 -14.67 -3.25
C LYS A 17 -15.34 -15.37 -4.33
N ILE A 18 -14.32 -14.68 -4.83
CA ILE A 18 -13.38 -15.26 -5.77
C ILE A 18 -12.44 -16.20 -4.99
N PRO A 19 -12.32 -17.48 -5.38
CA PRO A 19 -11.36 -18.38 -4.78
C PRO A 19 -9.94 -17.83 -4.86
N MET A 20 -9.19 -17.91 -3.76
CA MET A 20 -7.81 -17.42 -3.73
C MET A 20 -6.90 -18.13 -4.74
N MET A 21 -7.21 -19.40 -5.08
CA MET A 21 -6.50 -20.16 -6.11
C MET A 21 -6.57 -19.49 -7.47
N TYR A 22 -7.75 -19.00 -7.87
CA TYR A 22 -7.92 -18.31 -9.16
C TYR A 22 -7.07 -17.04 -9.27
N ILE A 23 -7.00 -16.24 -8.20
CA ILE A 23 -6.11 -15.08 -8.15
C ILE A 23 -4.65 -15.52 -8.29
N THR A 24 -4.28 -16.60 -7.59
CA THR A 24 -2.92 -17.15 -7.61
C THR A 24 -2.53 -17.66 -9.01
N GLU A 25 -3.44 -18.29 -9.73
CA GLU A 25 -3.23 -18.75 -11.12
C GLU A 25 -2.97 -17.60 -12.09
N ILE A 26 -3.75 -16.52 -12.01
CA ILE A 26 -3.54 -15.32 -12.83
C ILE A 26 -2.16 -14.71 -12.51
N GLU A 27 -1.82 -14.59 -11.23
CA GLU A 27 -0.53 -14.05 -10.82
C GLU A 27 0.64 -14.93 -11.28
N GLN A 28 0.49 -16.26 -11.25
CA GLN A 28 1.47 -17.19 -11.81
C GLN A 28 1.61 -17.03 -13.33
N ALA A 29 0.51 -16.85 -14.06
CA ALA A 29 0.53 -16.62 -15.50
C ALA A 29 1.25 -15.30 -15.84
N ILE A 30 0.99 -14.23 -15.09
CA ILE A 30 1.71 -12.94 -15.23
C ILE A 30 3.21 -13.14 -14.95
N MET A 31 3.57 -13.89 -13.91
CA MET A 31 4.97 -14.20 -13.60
C MET A 31 5.62 -15.01 -14.72
N LYS A 32 4.97 -16.06 -15.25
CA LYS A 32 5.48 -16.83 -16.39
C LYS A 32 5.70 -15.94 -17.62
N PHE A 33 4.77 -15.03 -17.90
CA PHE A 33 4.89 -14.05 -18.99
C PHE A 33 6.12 -13.14 -18.80
N ILE A 34 6.27 -12.51 -17.63
CA ILE A 34 7.40 -11.63 -17.30
C ILE A 34 8.74 -12.36 -17.49
N TRP A 35 8.79 -13.64 -17.12
CA TRP A 35 10.00 -14.46 -17.19
C TRP A 35 10.15 -15.26 -18.48
N LYS A 36 9.32 -15.06 -19.50
CA LYS A 36 9.32 -15.84 -20.76
C LYS A 36 9.34 -17.36 -20.51
N ASN A 37 8.44 -17.84 -19.64
CA ASN A 37 8.34 -19.23 -19.18
C ASN A 37 9.59 -19.77 -18.44
N LYS A 38 10.56 -18.92 -18.08
CA LYS A 38 11.70 -19.30 -17.24
C LYS A 38 11.33 -19.15 -15.76
N LYS A 39 12.12 -19.79 -14.90
CA LYS A 39 11.97 -19.68 -13.43
C LYS A 39 12.13 -18.21 -12.99
N PRO A 40 11.20 -17.66 -12.19
CA PRO A 40 11.32 -16.31 -11.67
C PRO A 40 12.63 -16.08 -10.92
N ARG A 41 13.40 -15.08 -11.34
CA ARG A 41 14.65 -14.68 -10.66
C ARG A 41 14.43 -13.65 -9.56
N ILE A 42 13.31 -12.94 -9.62
CA ILE A 42 12.92 -11.90 -8.66
C ILE A 42 11.64 -12.33 -7.96
N ALA A 43 11.62 -12.22 -6.63
CA ALA A 43 10.41 -12.45 -5.85
C ALA A 43 9.32 -11.43 -6.24
N LYS A 44 8.07 -11.89 -6.37
CA LYS A 44 6.91 -11.04 -6.69
C LYS A 44 6.81 -9.81 -5.78
N ALA A 45 7.08 -9.98 -4.48
CA ALA A 45 7.06 -8.89 -3.49
C ALA A 45 8.06 -7.75 -3.80
N ILE A 46 9.16 -8.03 -4.51
CA ILE A 46 10.11 -7.02 -4.97
C ILE A 46 9.58 -6.34 -6.24
N LEU A 47 9.04 -7.11 -7.18
CA LEU A 47 8.45 -6.58 -8.42
C LEU A 47 7.25 -5.65 -8.14
N SER A 48 6.44 -5.94 -7.13
CA SER A 48 5.28 -5.14 -6.74
C SER A 48 5.61 -3.84 -6.01
N ARG A 49 6.88 -3.58 -5.70
CA ARG A 49 7.32 -2.31 -5.09
C ARG A 49 7.10 -1.15 -6.05
N LYS A 50 7.06 0.06 -5.47
CA LYS A 50 7.11 1.28 -6.25
C LYS A 50 8.37 1.30 -7.12
N SER A 51 8.29 1.98 -8.25
CA SER A 51 9.45 2.21 -9.12
C SER A 51 10.59 2.88 -8.38
N GLU A 52 10.29 3.76 -7.40
CA GLU A 52 11.30 4.37 -6.53
C GLU A 52 12.09 3.34 -5.68
N ALA A 53 11.48 2.21 -5.31
CA ALA A 53 12.09 1.22 -4.42
C ALA A 53 12.67 0.01 -5.19
N GLY A 54 12.98 0.19 -6.48
CA GLY A 54 13.55 -0.84 -7.35
C GLY A 54 12.55 -1.89 -7.84
N GLY A 55 11.25 -1.63 -7.70
CA GLY A 55 10.19 -2.48 -8.27
C GLY A 55 9.77 -2.04 -9.67
N ILE A 56 8.90 -2.83 -10.30
CA ILE A 56 8.28 -2.51 -11.60
C ILE A 56 6.79 -2.14 -11.44
N GLU A 57 6.35 -1.88 -10.20
CA GLU A 57 4.96 -1.57 -9.87
C GLU A 57 3.96 -2.66 -10.27
N LEU A 58 4.39 -3.93 -10.20
CA LEU A 58 3.52 -5.06 -10.51
C LEU A 58 2.26 -5.02 -9.61
N PRO A 59 1.04 -4.93 -10.20
CA PRO A 59 -0.19 -4.80 -9.44
C PRO A 59 -0.44 -6.05 -8.59
N ASP A 60 -0.82 -5.84 -7.33
CA ASP A 60 -1.27 -6.90 -6.44
C ASP A 60 -2.78 -7.13 -6.66
N LEU A 61 -3.13 -8.21 -7.36
CA LEU A 61 -4.50 -8.49 -7.74
C LEU A 61 -5.38 -8.76 -6.52
N GLN A 62 -4.82 -9.33 -5.45
CA GLN A 62 -5.55 -9.56 -4.21
C GLN A 62 -5.91 -8.23 -3.52
N LEU A 63 -4.97 -7.27 -3.47
CA LEU A 63 -5.24 -5.95 -2.92
C LEU A 63 -6.23 -5.17 -3.78
N TYR A 64 -6.17 -5.28 -5.11
CA TYR A 64 -7.17 -4.69 -5.99
C TYR A 64 -8.57 -5.30 -5.81
N TYR A 65 -8.66 -6.62 -5.67
CA TYR A 65 -9.93 -7.29 -5.37
C TYR A 65 -10.49 -6.79 -4.03
N LYS A 66 -9.66 -6.70 -2.98
CA LYS A 66 -10.06 -6.11 -1.69
C LYS A 66 -10.49 -4.66 -1.85
N ALA A 67 -9.81 -3.86 -2.66
CA ALA A 67 -10.19 -2.46 -2.90
C ALA A 67 -11.58 -2.34 -3.54
N ILE A 68 -11.90 -3.22 -4.48
CA ILE A 68 -13.22 -3.29 -5.12
C ILE A 68 -14.29 -3.70 -4.12
N VAL A 69 -14.08 -4.81 -3.39
CA VAL A 69 -15.01 -5.27 -2.34
C VAL A 69 -15.25 -4.16 -1.31
N THR A 70 -14.20 -3.43 -0.93
CA THR A 70 -14.29 -2.30 0.00
C THR A 70 -15.11 -1.15 -0.58
N LYS A 71 -14.89 -0.80 -1.85
CA LYS A 71 -15.71 0.19 -2.56
C LYS A 71 -17.18 -0.23 -2.45
N THR A 72 -17.53 -1.44 -2.87
CA THR A 72 -18.91 -1.96 -2.84
C THR A 72 -19.53 -1.92 -1.44
N SER A 73 -18.83 -2.42 -0.41
CA SER A 73 -19.30 -2.36 0.97
C SER A 73 -19.56 -0.92 1.44
N TRP A 74 -18.76 0.04 0.99
CA TRP A 74 -18.96 1.45 1.32
C TRP A 74 -20.15 2.08 0.58
N TYR A 75 -20.37 1.77 -0.70
CA TYR A 75 -21.58 2.22 -1.41
C TYR A 75 -22.84 1.70 -0.73
N TRP A 76 -22.82 0.47 -0.24
CA TRP A 76 -23.92 -0.06 0.57
C TRP A 76 -24.15 0.69 1.87
N TYR A 77 -23.06 1.10 2.54
CA TYR A 77 -23.15 1.88 3.77
C TYR A 77 -23.76 3.28 3.50
N GLN A 78 -23.40 3.93 2.40
CA GLN A 78 -23.88 5.28 2.07
C GLN A 78 -25.24 5.32 1.35
N ASN A 79 -25.40 4.57 0.25
CA ASN A 79 -26.48 4.72 -0.73
C ASN A 79 -26.99 3.37 -1.26
N ARG A 80 -27.46 2.49 -0.36
CA ARG A 80 -27.92 1.12 -0.70
C ARG A 80 -28.93 1.05 -1.85
N GLN A 81 -29.82 2.03 -1.99
CA GLN A 81 -30.84 2.09 -3.07
C GLN A 81 -30.27 2.39 -4.47
N VAL A 82 -29.06 2.95 -4.56
CA VAL A 82 -28.38 3.26 -5.82
C VAL A 82 -27.48 2.10 -6.25
N ASP A 83 -27.18 1.17 -5.34
CA ASP A 83 -26.35 0.03 -5.65
C ASP A 83 -27.04 -0.92 -6.64
N GLN A 84 -26.34 -1.21 -7.74
CA GLN A 84 -26.86 -2.03 -8.82
C GLN A 84 -27.24 -3.44 -8.36
N TRP A 85 -26.49 -4.01 -7.41
CA TRP A 85 -26.74 -5.36 -6.90
C TRP A 85 -27.87 -5.40 -5.89
N TYR A 86 -28.00 -4.37 -5.04
CA TYR A 86 -29.17 -4.22 -4.18
C TYR A 86 -30.45 -4.20 -5.01
N ARG A 87 -30.51 -3.46 -6.13
CA ARG A 87 -31.70 -3.45 -7.01
C ARG A 87 -32.05 -4.82 -7.57
N ILE A 88 -31.04 -5.64 -7.90
CA ILE A 88 -31.23 -7.01 -8.40
C ILE A 88 -31.71 -7.95 -7.28
N GLU A 89 -31.19 -7.80 -6.05
CA GLU A 89 -31.62 -8.60 -4.89
C GLU A 89 -33.01 -8.16 -4.36
N ASP A 90 -33.31 -6.86 -4.37
CA ASP A 90 -34.57 -6.26 -3.86
C ASP A 90 -35.78 -6.68 -4.73
N THR A 91 -35.59 -6.86 -6.04
CA THR A 91 -36.64 -7.43 -6.92
C THR A 91 -36.98 -8.89 -6.59
N ASP A 92 -36.08 -9.62 -5.93
CA ASP A 92 -36.24 -11.04 -5.58
C ASP A 92 -36.57 -11.28 -4.08
N THR A 93 -36.59 -10.25 -3.23
CA THR A 93 -36.83 -10.42 -1.79
C THR A 93 -37.80 -9.41 -1.18
N ASN A 94 -38.80 -9.93 -0.47
CA ASN A 94 -39.80 -9.16 0.28
C ASN A 94 -39.11 -8.23 1.33
N PRO A 95 -39.32 -6.90 1.31
CA PRO A 95 -38.54 -5.90 2.05
C PRO A 95 -38.43 -6.07 3.58
N ASN A 96 -39.34 -6.82 4.19
CA ASN A 96 -39.54 -6.86 5.65
C ASN A 96 -38.60 -7.80 6.44
N LYS A 97 -37.54 -8.36 5.83
CA LYS A 97 -36.64 -9.31 6.52
C LYS A 97 -35.27 -8.77 6.98
N TYR A 98 -34.84 -7.58 6.53
CA TYR A 98 -33.46 -7.12 6.77
C TYR A 98 -33.24 -6.11 7.91
N ASN A 99 -34.31 -5.52 8.48
CA ASN A 99 -34.16 -4.50 9.54
C ASN A 99 -33.63 -5.02 10.88
N PHE A 100 -33.61 -6.34 11.08
CA PHE A 100 -33.16 -6.98 12.33
C PHE A 100 -31.64 -7.20 12.43
N LEU A 101 -30.87 -6.92 11.37
CA LEU A 101 -29.43 -7.21 11.33
C LEU A 101 -28.52 -6.05 11.77
N ILE A 102 -29.10 -4.89 12.09
CA ILE A 102 -28.35 -3.65 12.35
C ILE A 102 -28.57 -3.12 13.79
N LEU A 103 -29.63 -3.57 14.48
CA LEU A 103 -29.92 -3.20 15.86
C LEU A 103 -29.30 -4.21 16.84
N ASP A 104 -28.56 -3.69 17.82
CA ASP A 104 -27.95 -4.48 18.88
C ASP A 104 -29.03 -5.00 19.85
N LYS A 105 -28.99 -6.30 20.13
CA LYS A 105 -29.73 -7.08 21.15
C LYS A 105 -31.25 -6.87 21.25
N GLY A 106 -32.05 -7.71 20.56
CA GLY A 106 -33.48 -7.75 20.88
C GLY A 106 -34.39 -8.83 20.27
N ALA A 107 -33.92 -9.74 19.41
CA ALA A 107 -34.83 -10.73 18.80
C ALA A 107 -34.36 -12.16 19.03
N LYS A 108 -34.79 -12.77 20.13
CA LYS A 108 -34.78 -14.23 20.27
C LYS A 108 -35.87 -14.80 19.34
N ASN A 109 -35.46 -15.74 18.51
CA ASN A 109 -36.28 -16.68 17.72
C ASN A 109 -36.90 -16.14 16.42
N LYS A 110 -36.22 -16.39 15.27
CA LYS A 110 -36.82 -16.99 14.06
C LYS A 110 -35.76 -17.35 13.01
N GLN A 111 -36.01 -18.48 12.36
CA GLN A 111 -35.06 -19.30 11.61
C GLN A 111 -34.71 -18.72 10.24
N TRP A 112 -33.41 -18.69 9.94
CA TRP A 112 -32.81 -18.18 8.72
C TRP A 112 -33.10 -19.09 7.52
N ARG A 113 -33.62 -18.53 6.42
CA ARG A 113 -33.37 -19.06 5.07
C ARG A 113 -33.17 -17.92 4.07
N LYS A 114 -32.01 -18.02 3.38
CA LYS A 114 -31.41 -17.17 2.33
C LYS A 114 -30.54 -16.00 2.82
N ASP A 115 -29.36 -16.36 3.35
CA ASP A 115 -28.20 -15.48 3.32
C ASP A 115 -27.78 -15.23 1.86
N SER A 116 -27.83 -14.00 1.36
CA SER A 116 -27.10 -13.69 0.13
C SER A 116 -25.60 -13.82 0.45
N LEU A 117 -24.94 -14.81 -0.18
CA LEU A 117 -23.51 -15.11 0.02
C LEU A 117 -22.62 -13.86 -0.21
N PHE A 118 -23.12 -12.94 -1.02
CA PHE A 118 -22.49 -11.67 -1.35
C PHE A 118 -22.41 -10.71 -0.15
N ASN A 119 -23.53 -10.48 0.52
CA ASN A 119 -23.62 -9.57 1.65
C ASN A 119 -22.70 -10.00 2.79
N LYS A 120 -22.68 -11.31 3.09
CA LYS A 120 -21.84 -11.86 4.15
C LYS A 120 -20.35 -11.66 3.87
N TRP A 121 -19.89 -11.97 2.65
CA TRP A 121 -18.47 -11.91 2.32
C TRP A 121 -17.93 -10.49 2.23
N CYS A 122 -18.66 -9.58 1.59
CA CYS A 122 -18.28 -8.16 1.52
C CYS A 122 -18.21 -7.54 2.92
N TRP A 123 -19.13 -7.94 3.81
CA TRP A 123 -19.15 -7.49 5.20
C TRP A 123 -18.00 -8.05 6.04
N GLU A 124 -17.65 -9.33 5.88
CA GLU A 124 -16.48 -9.93 6.51
C GLU A 124 -15.18 -9.23 6.08
N ASN A 125 -15.02 -8.90 4.80
CA ASN A 125 -13.87 -8.13 4.32
C ASN A 125 -13.84 -6.72 4.90
N TRP A 126 -14.97 -6.04 4.91
CA TRP A 126 -15.09 -4.70 5.49
C TRP A 126 -14.66 -4.71 6.95
N LYS A 127 -15.23 -5.61 7.77
CA LYS A 127 -14.82 -5.78 9.17
C LYS A 127 -13.34 -6.11 9.31
N SER A 128 -12.79 -7.00 8.48
CA SER A 128 -11.36 -7.33 8.52
C SER A 128 -10.47 -6.13 8.22
N ILE A 129 -10.86 -5.27 7.27
CA ILE A 129 -10.12 -4.07 6.90
C ILE A 129 -10.24 -3.02 8.01
N CYS A 130 -11.45 -2.75 8.51
CA CYS A 130 -11.68 -1.86 9.64
C CYS A 130 -10.86 -2.28 10.87
N ASN A 131 -10.86 -3.56 11.23
CA ASN A 131 -10.07 -4.08 12.34
C ASN A 131 -8.56 -3.83 12.15
N ARG A 132 -8.04 -4.04 10.92
CA ARG A 132 -6.63 -3.77 10.62
C ARG A 132 -6.28 -2.28 10.67
N MET A 133 -7.23 -1.42 10.31
CA MET A 133 -7.09 0.03 10.40
C MET A 133 -7.38 0.57 11.80
N LYS A 134 -7.77 -0.29 12.76
CA LYS A 134 -8.29 0.11 14.08
C LYS A 134 -9.49 1.07 13.98
N LEU A 135 -10.29 0.93 12.93
CA LEU A 135 -11.52 1.67 12.70
C LEU A 135 -12.72 0.85 13.16
N ASN A 136 -13.75 1.54 13.65
CA ASN A 136 -15.03 0.89 13.90
C ASN A 136 -15.76 0.70 12.55
N PRO A 137 -16.23 -0.52 12.22
CA PRO A 137 -16.89 -0.78 10.95
C PRO A 137 -18.29 -0.17 10.83
N TYR A 138 -18.87 0.34 11.92
CA TYR A 138 -20.27 0.75 12.01
C TYR A 138 -20.50 2.27 11.94
N LEU A 139 -19.53 3.11 12.29
CA LEU A 139 -19.69 4.57 12.31
C LEU A 139 -18.37 5.29 12.05
N SER A 140 -18.42 6.26 11.14
CA SER A 140 -17.33 7.20 10.85
C SER A 140 -17.82 8.64 11.12
N PRO A 141 -16.93 9.59 11.51
CA PRO A 141 -17.27 11.02 11.59
C PRO A 141 -17.84 11.59 10.28
N CYS A 142 -17.63 10.89 9.16
CA CYS A 142 -18.10 11.24 7.83
C CYS A 142 -19.44 10.57 7.44
N THR A 143 -20.23 10.11 8.41
CA THR A 143 -21.54 9.49 8.12
C THR A 143 -22.52 10.54 7.59
N LYS A 144 -23.12 10.26 6.44
CA LYS A 144 -24.04 11.18 5.77
C LYS A 144 -25.43 11.15 6.37
N LEU A 145 -26.11 12.30 6.39
CA LEU A 145 -27.50 12.49 6.85
C LEU A 145 -28.51 11.61 6.10
N ASN A 146 -28.28 11.39 4.81
CA ASN A 146 -29.14 10.56 3.98
C ASN A 146 -28.85 9.04 4.08
N SER A 147 -27.92 8.64 4.95
CA SER A 147 -27.60 7.22 5.15
C SER A 147 -28.80 6.45 5.70
N LYS A 148 -28.87 5.15 5.39
CA LYS A 148 -29.98 4.29 5.83
C LYS A 148 -30.17 4.32 7.36
N TRP A 149 -29.08 4.36 8.12
CA TRP A 149 -29.10 4.41 9.59
C TRP A 149 -29.96 5.56 10.13
N ILE A 150 -29.87 6.72 9.50
CA ILE A 150 -30.59 7.92 9.93
C ILE A 150 -32.05 7.87 9.47
N LYS A 151 -32.31 7.29 8.29
CA LYS A 151 -33.68 7.02 7.82
C LYS A 151 -34.41 6.02 8.72
N ASP A 152 -33.72 4.98 9.18
CA ASP A 152 -34.27 3.93 10.05
C ASP A 152 -34.58 4.45 11.47
N LEU A 153 -34.01 5.59 11.90
CA LEU A 153 -34.40 6.25 13.15
C LEU A 153 -35.81 6.88 13.09
N GLY A 154 -36.39 6.98 11.88
CA GLY A 154 -37.69 7.63 11.67
C GLY A 154 -37.66 9.09 12.12
N ILE A 155 -36.58 9.80 11.78
CA ILE A 155 -36.47 11.25 11.99
C ILE A 155 -37.29 11.95 10.92
N ARG A 156 -38.01 13.00 11.32
CA ARG A 156 -38.89 13.72 10.41
C ARG A 156 -38.08 14.40 9.28
N PRO A 157 -38.54 14.37 8.02
CA PRO A 157 -37.81 14.93 6.88
C PRO A 157 -37.42 16.40 7.06
N GLU A 158 -38.27 17.21 7.71
CA GLU A 158 -38.02 18.63 7.96
C GLU A 158 -36.81 18.82 8.88
N THR A 159 -36.63 17.91 9.84
CA THR A 159 -35.47 17.94 10.75
C THR A 159 -34.19 17.57 10.01
N LEU A 160 -34.24 16.59 9.09
CA LEU A 160 -33.09 16.22 8.26
C LEU A 160 -32.71 17.36 7.31
N GLN A 161 -33.69 18.03 6.73
CA GLN A 161 -33.48 19.17 5.83
C GLN A 161 -32.83 20.35 6.55
N ILE A 162 -33.32 20.71 7.75
CA ILE A 162 -32.71 21.79 8.56
C ILE A 162 -31.25 21.48 8.90
N ILE A 163 -30.94 20.22 9.24
CA ILE A 163 -29.55 19.82 9.54
C ILE A 163 -28.70 19.84 8.27
N GLU A 164 -29.21 19.36 7.14
CA GLU A 164 -28.49 19.32 5.86
C GLU A 164 -28.20 20.74 5.32
N GLU A 165 -29.15 21.67 5.43
CA GLU A 165 -28.98 23.06 5.00
C GLU A 165 -27.94 23.82 5.84
N LYS A 166 -27.88 23.56 7.15
CA LYS A 166 -27.05 24.31 8.10
C LYS A 166 -25.67 23.69 8.33
N VAL A 167 -25.57 22.37 8.33
CA VAL A 167 -24.32 21.61 8.61
C VAL A 167 -23.75 20.95 7.36
N GLY A 168 -24.53 20.85 6.29
CA GLY A 168 -24.16 20.08 5.11
C GLY A 168 -24.45 18.58 5.28
N PRO A 169 -24.05 17.74 4.32
CA PRO A 169 -24.46 16.33 4.27
C PRO A 169 -23.84 15.46 5.37
N ASN A 170 -22.85 15.94 6.14
CA ASN A 170 -22.07 15.14 7.10
C ASN A 170 -22.36 15.55 8.54
N LEU A 171 -22.57 14.57 9.42
CA LEU A 171 -22.90 14.81 10.84
C LEU A 171 -21.75 15.32 11.72
N HIS A 172 -20.54 15.52 11.18
CA HIS A 172 -19.35 15.90 11.98
C HIS A 172 -19.54 17.19 12.80
N LEU A 173 -20.23 18.20 12.25
CA LEU A 173 -20.41 19.51 12.90
C LEU A 173 -21.57 19.54 13.90
N VAL A 174 -22.41 18.49 13.95
CA VAL A 174 -23.53 18.37 14.90
C VAL A 174 -23.03 18.15 16.34
N GLY A 175 -21.79 17.68 16.52
CA GLY A 175 -21.24 17.34 17.83
C GLY A 175 -21.80 16.01 18.36
N LEU A 176 -21.14 15.42 19.36
CA LEU A 176 -21.44 14.08 19.88
C LEU A 176 -21.39 14.08 21.40
N GLY A 177 -22.15 13.20 22.03
CA GLY A 177 -22.26 13.08 23.48
C GLY A 177 -22.60 14.37 24.24
N SER A 178 -21.74 14.79 25.16
CA SER A 178 -21.91 16.04 25.92
C SER A 178 -21.98 17.27 25.01
N ASP A 179 -21.31 17.20 23.87
CA ASP A 179 -21.16 18.31 22.92
C ASP A 179 -22.20 18.26 21.79
N PHE A 180 -23.13 17.29 21.83
CA PHE A 180 -24.21 17.15 20.85
C PHE A 180 -25.08 18.40 20.81
N LEU A 181 -25.07 19.05 19.64
CA LEU A 181 -25.72 20.33 19.35
C LEU A 181 -25.27 21.49 20.24
N ASN A 182 -24.10 21.37 20.87
CA ASN A 182 -23.50 22.38 21.73
C ASN A 182 -22.10 22.82 21.23
N ARG A 183 -21.47 22.04 20.34
CA ARG A 183 -20.09 22.21 19.87
C ARG A 183 -19.82 23.50 19.07
N THR A 184 -20.78 23.95 18.28
CA THR A 184 -20.64 25.14 17.42
C THR A 184 -21.88 26.04 17.52
N PRO A 185 -21.76 27.35 17.21
CA PRO A 185 -22.91 28.26 17.19
C PRO A 185 -24.02 27.78 16.23
N ILE A 186 -23.62 27.18 15.09
CA ILE A 186 -24.52 26.57 14.11
C ILE A 186 -25.30 25.39 14.73
N ALA A 187 -24.61 24.55 15.51
CA ALA A 187 -25.25 23.41 16.15
C ALA A 187 -26.25 23.84 17.25
N GLN A 188 -25.97 24.93 17.96
CA GLN A 188 -26.91 25.54 18.92
C GLN A 188 -28.14 26.14 18.23
N GLU A 189 -27.99 26.74 17.05
CA GLU A 189 -29.11 27.21 16.24
C GLU A 189 -30.00 26.05 15.79
N ILE A 190 -29.40 24.94 15.32
CA ILE A 190 -30.13 23.72 14.96
C ILE A 190 -30.88 23.17 16.19
N LYS A 191 -30.24 23.16 17.37
CA LYS A 191 -30.84 22.69 18.62
C LYS A 191 -32.16 23.37 18.95
N ALA A 192 -32.28 24.65 18.62
CA ALA A 192 -33.48 25.45 18.85
C ALA A 192 -34.59 25.21 17.81
N ARG A 193 -34.24 24.72 16.61
CA ARG A 193 -35.17 24.55 15.47
C ARG A 193 -35.72 23.13 15.31
N ILE A 194 -35.00 22.11 15.78
CA ILE A 194 -35.39 20.71 15.59
C ILE A 194 -36.37 20.20 16.66
N ASN A 195 -37.11 19.13 16.35
CA ASN A 195 -38.00 18.51 17.32
C ASN A 195 -37.25 17.96 18.53
N HIS A 196 -37.89 18.00 19.70
CA HIS A 196 -37.37 17.35 20.90
C HIS A 196 -37.17 15.83 20.73
N TRP A 197 -38.13 15.11 20.13
CA TRP A 197 -38.05 13.66 19.92
C TRP A 197 -37.02 13.28 18.86
N ASP A 198 -36.93 14.02 17.76
CA ASP A 198 -35.90 13.80 16.74
C ASP A 198 -34.50 14.07 17.31
N ARG A 199 -34.36 15.10 18.14
CA ARG A 199 -33.14 15.40 18.89
C ARG A 199 -32.78 14.28 19.86
N PHE A 200 -33.74 13.70 20.56
CA PHE A 200 -33.51 12.59 21.49
C PHE A 200 -33.08 11.31 20.74
N LYS A 201 -33.74 10.98 19.62
CA LYS A 201 -33.37 9.85 18.75
C LYS A 201 -31.95 10.01 18.20
N LEU A 202 -31.61 11.19 17.69
CA LEU A 202 -30.27 11.51 17.21
C LEU A 202 -29.23 11.43 18.34
N LYS A 203 -29.52 12.04 19.50
CA LYS A 203 -28.62 11.99 20.65
C LYS A 203 -28.38 10.55 21.11
N SER A 204 -29.44 9.75 21.27
CA SER A 204 -29.35 8.35 21.66
C SER A 204 -28.52 7.53 20.68
N PHE A 205 -28.74 7.71 19.37
CA PHE A 205 -27.97 7.04 18.32
C PHE A 205 -26.48 7.38 18.36
N LEU A 206 -26.16 8.66 18.56
CA LEU A 206 -24.79 9.17 18.58
C LEU A 206 -24.08 8.85 19.90
N SER A 207 -24.78 8.90 21.04
CA SER A 207 -24.25 8.60 22.37
C SER A 207 -23.94 7.13 22.58
N ALA A 208 -24.73 6.21 22.00
CA ALA A 208 -24.42 4.78 22.00
C ALA A 208 -23.08 4.42 21.30
N LYS A 209 -22.43 5.42 20.68
CA LYS A 209 -21.29 5.26 19.77
C LYS A 209 -20.15 6.25 20.07
N GLU A 210 -20.22 6.96 21.20
CA GLU A 210 -19.32 8.03 21.66
C GLU A 210 -17.82 7.68 21.68
N THR A 211 -17.45 6.40 21.84
CA THR A 211 -16.04 5.98 21.96
C THR A 211 -15.15 6.23 20.73
N ILE A 212 -15.68 6.65 19.57
CA ILE A 212 -14.98 6.55 18.26
C ILE A 212 -14.77 7.87 17.52
N SER A 213 -15.39 8.96 17.97
CA SER A 213 -15.74 10.09 17.10
C SER A 213 -15.18 11.46 17.49
N ASN A 214 -14.47 11.55 18.61
CA ASN A 214 -13.69 12.73 18.99
C ASN A 214 -12.29 12.77 18.32
N ARG A 215 -12.03 11.88 17.34
CA ARG A 215 -10.79 11.85 16.56
C ARG A 215 -10.96 12.57 15.23
N GLU A 216 -9.89 13.16 14.72
CA GLU A 216 -9.85 13.66 13.36
C GLU A 216 -10.14 12.52 12.35
N PRO A 217 -10.86 12.81 11.25
CA PRO A 217 -11.05 11.84 10.18
C PRO A 217 -9.72 11.37 9.62
N THR A 218 -9.54 10.05 9.52
CA THR A 218 -8.35 9.46 8.90
C THR A 218 -8.29 9.78 7.39
N GLU A 219 -7.10 9.68 6.77
CA GLU A 219 -6.96 9.77 5.31
C GLU A 219 -7.97 8.87 4.57
N TRP A 220 -8.26 7.70 5.15
CA TRP A 220 -9.27 6.76 4.65
C TRP A 220 -10.68 7.33 4.68
N GLU A 221 -11.10 7.93 5.79
CA GLU A 221 -12.43 8.54 5.93
C GLU A 221 -12.56 9.79 5.06
N ASN A 222 -11.48 10.55 4.89
CA ASN A 222 -11.40 11.68 3.98
C ASN A 222 -11.53 11.28 2.52
N ILE A 223 -10.96 10.12 2.11
CA ILE A 223 -11.19 9.59 0.76
C ILE A 223 -12.68 9.48 0.52
N PHE A 224 -13.45 8.92 1.45
CA PHE A 224 -14.88 8.69 1.26
C PHE A 224 -15.78 9.90 1.53
N ALA A 225 -15.33 10.88 2.31
CA ALA A 225 -16.07 12.09 2.63
C ALA A 225 -16.07 13.13 1.50
N THR A 226 -14.99 13.19 0.73
CA THR A 226 -14.73 14.26 -0.26
C THR A 226 -15.27 14.00 -1.66
N HIS A 227 -15.98 12.88 -1.90
CA HIS A 227 -16.25 12.43 -3.27
C HIS A 227 -17.36 13.21 -3.98
N THR A 228 -16.94 14.05 -4.94
CA THR A 228 -17.75 14.56 -6.06
C THR A 228 -17.71 13.63 -7.30
N SER A 229 -16.89 12.56 -7.30
CA SER A 229 -16.82 11.60 -8.43
C SER A 229 -16.24 10.22 -8.06
N ASP A 230 -16.84 9.14 -8.57
CA ASP A 230 -16.35 7.74 -8.52
C ASP A 230 -14.96 7.52 -9.16
N ARG A 231 -14.48 8.48 -9.93
CA ARG A 231 -13.25 8.35 -10.72
C ARG A 231 -12.05 8.17 -9.79
N ALA A 232 -11.27 7.12 -10.06
CA ALA A 232 -10.06 6.74 -9.32
C ALA A 232 -10.23 6.31 -7.85
N LEU A 233 -11.46 6.16 -7.33
CA LEU A 233 -11.72 5.72 -5.95
C LEU A 233 -11.04 4.38 -5.62
N ILE A 234 -11.15 3.37 -6.50
CA ILE A 234 -10.50 2.06 -6.34
C ILE A 234 -8.98 2.22 -6.23
N SER A 235 -8.38 3.13 -7.01
CA SER A 235 -6.94 3.38 -6.95
C SER A 235 -6.52 4.06 -5.66
N ARG A 236 -7.34 4.96 -5.09
CA ARG A 236 -7.09 5.59 -3.80
C ARG A 236 -7.17 4.56 -2.67
N ILE A 237 -8.24 3.78 -2.64
CA ILE A 237 -8.42 2.66 -1.71
C ILE A 237 -7.23 1.69 -1.79
N TYR A 238 -6.83 1.30 -3.00
CA TYR A 238 -5.69 0.41 -3.20
C TYR A 238 -4.39 0.99 -2.65
N LYS A 239 -4.12 2.30 -2.80
CA LYS A 239 -2.92 2.93 -2.25
C LYS A 239 -2.89 2.85 -0.72
N GLU A 240 -4.02 3.08 -0.06
CA GLU A 240 -4.13 2.97 1.40
C GLU A 240 -4.02 1.52 1.88
N LEU A 241 -4.71 0.59 1.22
CA LEU A 241 -4.55 -0.84 1.51
C LEU A 241 -3.12 -1.29 1.28
N LYS A 242 -2.45 -0.80 0.24
CA LYS A 242 -1.04 -1.10 -0.01
C LYS A 242 -0.19 -0.64 1.18
N LYS A 243 -0.36 0.58 1.72
CA LYS A 243 0.38 1.02 2.92
C LYS A 243 0.25 0.04 4.09
N LEU A 244 -0.96 -0.45 4.37
CA LEU A 244 -1.24 -1.36 5.49
C LEU A 244 -0.69 -2.78 5.31
N TYR A 245 -0.69 -3.28 4.08
CA TYR A 245 -0.26 -4.63 3.76
C TYR A 245 1.22 -4.71 3.37
N THR A 246 1.87 -3.58 3.07
CA THR A 246 3.29 -3.56 2.76
C THR A 246 4.09 -3.67 4.06
N LYS A 247 4.51 -4.88 4.42
CA LYS A 247 5.65 -5.03 5.33
C LYS A 247 6.86 -4.42 4.64
N ASN A 248 7.40 -3.34 5.21
CA ASN A 248 8.57 -2.65 4.70
C ASN A 248 9.75 -3.62 4.73
N THR A 249 10.00 -4.31 3.62
CA THR A 249 11.08 -5.29 3.53
C THR A 249 12.27 -4.60 2.88
N ASN A 250 12.91 -3.66 3.59
CA ASN A 250 14.27 -3.20 3.25
C ASN A 250 15.31 -4.32 3.42
N ASN A 251 14.96 -5.58 3.15
CA ASN A 251 15.80 -6.75 3.36
C ASN A 251 17.12 -6.64 2.58
N SER A 252 17.12 -6.06 1.37
CA SER A 252 18.36 -5.85 0.62
C SER A 252 19.26 -4.80 1.26
N ILE A 253 18.73 -3.63 1.62
CA ILE A 253 19.50 -2.55 2.24
C ILE A 253 19.94 -2.94 3.66
N ASN A 254 19.09 -3.59 4.45
CA ASN A 254 19.46 -4.13 5.77
C ASN A 254 20.53 -5.23 5.67
N LYS A 255 20.51 -6.05 4.61
CA LYS A 255 21.60 -7.00 4.33
C LYS A 255 22.90 -6.30 3.94
N TRP A 256 22.82 -5.21 3.17
CA TRP A 256 23.97 -4.35 2.90
C TRP A 256 24.52 -3.72 4.18
N ALA A 257 23.65 -3.17 5.03
CA ALA A 257 23.98 -2.59 6.33
C ALA A 257 24.77 -3.59 7.18
N LYS A 258 24.28 -4.83 7.27
CA LYS A 258 24.94 -5.91 8.01
C LYS A 258 26.30 -6.30 7.44
N GLU A 259 26.43 -6.40 6.12
CA GLU A 259 27.71 -6.78 5.48
C GLU A 259 28.74 -5.66 5.49
N MET A 260 28.31 -4.41 5.39
CA MET A 260 29.17 -3.22 5.48
C MET A 260 29.43 -2.80 6.93
N ASN A 261 28.84 -3.50 7.91
CA ASN A 261 28.86 -3.13 9.33
C ASN A 261 28.50 -1.65 9.57
N ARG A 262 27.43 -1.17 8.92
CA ARG A 262 27.01 0.24 8.89
C ARG A 262 25.54 0.40 9.20
N HIS A 263 25.18 1.47 9.91
CA HIS A 263 23.80 1.92 10.05
C HIS A 263 23.43 2.90 8.92
N PHE A 264 22.31 2.66 8.23
CA PHE A 264 21.76 3.58 7.23
C PHE A 264 20.57 4.33 7.82
N THR A 265 20.52 5.66 7.65
CA THR A 265 19.35 6.45 8.05
C THR A 265 18.21 6.30 7.04
N GLU A 266 17.02 6.81 7.37
CA GLU A 266 15.91 6.80 6.43
C GLU A 266 16.20 7.66 5.18
N GLU A 267 16.92 8.76 5.34
CA GLU A 267 17.37 9.62 4.24
C GLU A 267 18.35 8.89 3.33
N ASP A 268 19.26 8.08 3.88
CA ASP A 268 20.18 7.25 3.10
C ASP A 268 19.40 6.25 2.25
N VAL A 269 18.44 5.55 2.86
CA VAL A 269 17.56 4.60 2.16
C VAL A 269 16.80 5.29 1.04
N GLN A 270 16.25 6.49 1.29
CA GLN A 270 15.55 7.27 0.28
C GLN A 270 16.50 7.77 -0.82
N ALA A 271 17.75 8.12 -0.50
CA ALA A 271 18.76 8.51 -1.48
C ALA A 271 19.14 7.35 -2.41
N ILE A 272 19.41 6.17 -1.85
CA ILE A 272 19.72 4.94 -2.59
C ILE A 272 18.56 4.60 -3.55
N ASN A 273 17.32 4.66 -3.05
CA ASN A 273 16.11 4.41 -3.82
C ASN A 273 15.93 5.43 -4.97
N ARG A 274 16.09 6.72 -4.70
CA ARG A 274 16.06 7.77 -5.74
C ARG A 274 17.12 7.54 -6.81
N TYR A 275 18.31 7.11 -6.40
CA TYR A 275 19.42 6.92 -7.32
C TYR A 275 19.17 5.79 -8.32
N MET A 276 18.64 4.63 -7.86
CA MET A 276 18.23 3.53 -8.73
C MET A 276 17.27 3.95 -9.86
N LYS A 277 16.48 5.01 -9.66
CA LYS A 277 15.52 5.54 -10.66
C LYS A 277 16.17 6.49 -11.67
N LYS A 278 17.14 7.30 -11.23
CA LYS A 278 17.67 8.45 -12.00
C LYS A 278 19.05 8.22 -12.61
N CYS A 279 19.65 7.05 -12.41
CA CYS A 279 21.07 6.85 -12.68
C CYS A 279 21.52 6.98 -14.14
N SER A 280 20.72 6.53 -15.12
CA SER A 280 21.11 6.54 -16.53
C SER A 280 19.92 6.28 -17.44
N THR A 281 19.95 6.88 -18.63
CA THR A 281 19.03 6.57 -19.74
C THR A 281 19.31 5.17 -20.31
N SER A 282 20.57 4.73 -20.29
CA SER A 282 20.97 3.38 -20.74
C SER A 282 20.37 2.29 -19.87
N LEU A 283 19.62 1.38 -20.49
CA LEU A 283 18.99 0.24 -19.81
C LEU A 283 20.04 -0.68 -19.19
N VAL A 284 21.18 -0.88 -19.86
CA VAL A 284 22.23 -1.81 -19.41
C VAL A 284 22.91 -1.29 -18.14
N ILE A 285 23.24 0.01 -18.10
CA ILE A 285 23.83 0.66 -16.92
C ILE A 285 22.86 0.61 -15.73
N ARG A 286 21.59 0.96 -15.98
CA ARG A 286 20.55 0.92 -14.96
C ARG A 286 20.29 -0.49 -14.43
N GLU A 287 20.27 -1.49 -15.31
CA GLU A 287 20.15 -2.90 -14.91
C GLU A 287 21.30 -3.31 -13.98
N MET A 288 22.54 -2.91 -14.30
CA MET A 288 23.71 -3.24 -13.51
C MET A 288 23.62 -2.68 -12.09
N GLN A 289 23.25 -1.41 -11.94
CA GLN A 289 23.12 -0.80 -10.63
C GLN A 289 21.95 -1.37 -9.82
N ILE A 290 20.81 -1.63 -10.46
CA ILE A 290 19.68 -2.32 -9.82
C ILE A 290 20.13 -3.70 -9.34
N LYS A 291 20.90 -4.44 -10.16
CA LYS A 291 21.44 -5.75 -9.80
C LYS A 291 22.35 -5.70 -8.58
N THR A 292 23.25 -4.73 -8.52
CA THR A 292 24.14 -4.51 -7.37
C THR A 292 23.33 -4.15 -6.12
N THR A 293 22.52 -3.09 -6.18
CA THR A 293 21.77 -2.58 -5.01
C THR A 293 20.78 -3.60 -4.46
N LEU A 294 20.05 -4.32 -5.32
CA LEU A 294 19.11 -5.37 -4.89
C LEU A 294 19.78 -6.72 -4.61
N ARG A 295 21.11 -6.81 -4.70
CA ARG A 295 21.90 -8.00 -4.34
C ARG A 295 21.54 -9.21 -5.21
N PHE A 296 21.40 -8.99 -6.51
CA PHE A 296 20.97 -10.01 -7.48
C PHE A 296 22.03 -11.06 -7.80
N HIS A 297 23.30 -10.67 -7.73
CA HIS A 297 24.38 -11.55 -8.11
C HIS A 297 24.50 -12.75 -7.16
N LEU A 298 24.70 -13.94 -7.73
CA LEU A 298 24.88 -15.18 -6.98
C LEU A 298 26.30 -15.22 -6.43
N THR A 299 26.45 -15.12 -5.12
CA THR A 299 27.77 -15.21 -4.48
C THR A 299 28.18 -16.66 -4.28
N PRO A 300 29.48 -16.97 -4.08
CA PRO A 300 29.92 -18.32 -3.79
C PRO A 300 29.27 -18.89 -2.53
N ILE A 301 29.03 -18.08 -1.50
CA ILE A 301 28.26 -18.49 -0.32
C ILE A 301 26.82 -18.91 -0.69
N ARG A 302 26.13 -18.14 -1.54
CA ARG A 302 24.77 -18.50 -1.97
C ARG A 302 24.77 -19.75 -2.86
N MET A 303 25.77 -19.87 -3.74
CA MET A 303 25.91 -21.04 -4.61
C MET A 303 26.23 -22.30 -3.81
N ALA A 304 27.08 -22.20 -2.79
CA ALA A 304 27.40 -23.28 -1.87
C ALA A 304 26.13 -23.87 -1.23
N ILE A 305 25.24 -22.99 -0.74
CA ILE A 305 23.94 -23.39 -0.18
C ILE A 305 23.05 -24.03 -1.24
N ILE A 306 22.93 -23.42 -2.43
CA ILE A 306 22.05 -23.92 -3.51
C ILE A 306 22.50 -25.29 -4.01
N LYS A 307 23.81 -25.49 -4.16
CA LYS A 307 24.42 -26.73 -4.67
C LYS A 307 24.69 -27.75 -3.57
N ASN A 308 24.39 -27.42 -2.32
CA ASN A 308 24.72 -28.23 -1.14
C ASN A 308 26.21 -28.63 -1.07
N THR A 309 27.09 -27.69 -1.37
CA THR A 309 28.56 -27.87 -1.33
C THR A 309 29.16 -27.02 -0.22
N SER A 310 30.27 -27.46 0.38
CA SER A 310 31.01 -26.65 1.37
C SER A 310 31.86 -25.53 0.74
N ASN A 311 32.08 -25.56 -0.58
CA ASN A 311 32.92 -24.58 -1.26
C ASN A 311 32.21 -23.22 -1.40
N ASN A 312 32.55 -22.31 -0.50
CA ASN A 312 32.07 -20.92 -0.48
C ASN A 312 33.16 -19.89 -0.77
N ARG A 313 34.29 -20.32 -1.36
CA ARG A 313 35.45 -19.46 -1.62
C ARG A 313 35.21 -18.55 -2.82
N CYS A 314 35.85 -17.39 -2.82
CA CYS A 314 35.80 -16.43 -3.91
C CYS A 314 36.24 -17.06 -5.25
N TRP A 315 35.45 -16.89 -6.31
CA TRP A 315 35.78 -17.44 -7.65
C TRP A 315 37.05 -16.85 -8.26
N ARG A 316 37.54 -15.71 -7.74
CA ARG A 316 38.81 -15.11 -8.18
C ARG A 316 40.05 -15.81 -7.59
N GLY A 317 39.87 -16.85 -6.77
CA GLY A 317 40.99 -17.60 -6.20
C GLY A 317 41.77 -16.86 -5.11
N CYS A 318 41.20 -15.81 -4.50
CA CYS A 318 41.89 -15.06 -3.46
C CYS A 318 42.05 -15.82 -2.12
N GLY A 319 41.31 -16.92 -1.95
CA GLY A 319 41.33 -17.79 -0.76
C GLY A 319 40.24 -17.50 0.29
N GLU A 320 39.63 -16.31 0.25
CA GLU A 320 38.63 -15.87 1.24
C GLU A 320 37.20 -16.31 0.90
N LYS A 321 36.30 -16.18 1.88
CA LYS A 321 34.86 -16.45 1.71
C LYS A 321 34.25 -15.45 0.73
N GLY A 322 33.56 -15.95 -0.29
CA GLY A 322 32.85 -15.15 -1.28
C GLY A 322 31.54 -14.58 -0.73
N THR A 323 31.59 -13.60 0.16
CA THR A 323 30.42 -12.77 0.48
C THR A 323 30.15 -11.79 -0.67
N LEU A 324 28.98 -11.14 -0.68
CA LEU A 324 28.67 -10.17 -1.71
C LEU A 324 29.61 -8.96 -1.62
N ILE A 325 29.77 -8.40 -0.42
CA ILE A 325 30.70 -7.28 -0.18
C ILE A 325 32.15 -7.65 -0.51
N HIS A 326 32.60 -8.87 -0.18
CA HIS A 326 33.95 -9.32 -0.55
C HIS A 326 34.13 -9.35 -2.06
N CYS A 327 33.17 -9.93 -2.79
CA CYS A 327 33.26 -10.07 -4.24
C CYS A 327 33.22 -8.73 -4.98
N TRP A 328 32.58 -7.72 -4.39
CA TRP A 328 32.47 -6.38 -4.96
C TRP A 328 33.59 -5.44 -4.52
N TRP A 329 34.04 -5.54 -3.28
CA TRP A 329 34.91 -4.56 -2.63
C TRP A 329 36.10 -5.21 -1.94
N ASP A 330 35.91 -6.00 -0.88
CA ASP A 330 37.02 -6.39 0.01
C ASP A 330 38.10 -7.26 -0.64
N CYS A 331 37.76 -7.98 -1.73
CA CYS A 331 38.69 -8.89 -2.37
C CYS A 331 40.00 -8.19 -2.76
N LYS A 332 41.13 -8.72 -2.27
CA LYS A 332 42.47 -8.21 -2.55
C LYS A 332 42.79 -8.07 -4.05
N LEU A 333 42.16 -8.86 -4.91
CA LEU A 333 42.33 -8.80 -6.36
C LEU A 333 41.48 -7.70 -7.02
N VAL A 334 40.46 -7.21 -6.33
CA VAL A 334 39.56 -6.14 -6.78
C VAL A 334 39.99 -4.78 -6.24
N GLN A 335 40.58 -4.74 -5.04
CA GLN A 335 41.06 -3.52 -4.39
C GLN A 335 41.99 -2.63 -5.27
N PRO A 336 42.94 -3.16 -6.06
CA PRO A 336 43.76 -2.34 -6.94
C PRO A 336 42.94 -1.53 -7.96
N LEU A 337 41.87 -2.11 -8.49
CA LEU A 337 40.94 -1.42 -9.41
C LEU A 337 40.26 -0.26 -8.70
N TRP A 338 39.70 -0.47 -7.51
CA TRP A 338 39.07 0.61 -6.75
C TRP A 338 40.04 1.72 -6.39
N LYS A 339 41.26 1.39 -5.96
CA LYS A 339 42.31 2.38 -5.69
C LYS A 339 42.69 3.17 -6.95
N ALA A 340 42.71 2.54 -8.12
CA ALA A 340 42.96 3.24 -9.38
C ALA A 340 41.81 4.21 -9.74
N VAL A 341 40.56 3.78 -9.58
CA VAL A 341 39.37 4.63 -9.79
C VAL A 341 39.42 5.85 -8.88
N TRP A 342 39.68 5.69 -7.59
CA TRP A 342 39.78 6.83 -6.65
C TRP A 342 40.93 7.77 -6.97
N ARG A 343 42.11 7.25 -7.36
CA ARG A 343 43.23 8.09 -7.80
C ARG A 343 42.85 8.94 -9.01
N PHE A 344 42.09 8.40 -9.94
CA PHE A 344 41.63 9.14 -11.11
C PHE A 344 40.59 10.20 -10.74
N LEU A 345 39.63 9.86 -9.86
CA LEU A 345 38.64 10.83 -9.37
C LEU A 345 39.31 12.03 -8.67
N ARG A 346 40.35 11.78 -7.87
CA ARG A 346 41.13 12.85 -7.23
C ARG A 346 41.83 13.76 -8.24
N LYS A 347 42.36 13.21 -9.33
CA LYS A 347 42.94 14.00 -10.44
C LYS A 347 41.91 14.89 -11.14
N LEU A 348 40.64 14.51 -11.12
CA LEU A 348 39.53 15.31 -11.63
C LEU A 348 38.98 16.32 -10.59
N GLY A 349 39.66 16.52 -9.46
CA GLY A 349 39.23 17.41 -8.40
C GLY A 349 38.09 16.88 -7.53
N MET A 350 37.76 15.58 -7.64
CA MET A 350 36.75 14.94 -6.80
C MET A 350 37.41 14.19 -5.64
N ASP A 351 37.40 14.79 -4.45
CA ASP A 351 37.87 14.12 -3.25
C ASP A 351 36.71 13.39 -2.56
N LEU A 352 36.63 12.08 -2.79
CA LEU A 352 35.60 11.21 -2.24
C LEU A 352 36.20 10.27 -1.19
N PRO A 353 35.51 9.98 -0.08
CA PRO A 353 35.99 9.01 0.89
C PRO A 353 36.06 7.62 0.24
N PHE A 354 37.03 6.81 0.65
CA PHE A 354 37.22 5.45 0.14
C PHE A 354 36.24 4.49 0.82
N ASP A 355 34.97 4.59 0.44
CA ASP A 355 33.84 3.91 1.09
C ASP A 355 33.08 3.04 0.07
N PRO A 356 32.83 1.74 0.36
CA PRO A 356 32.05 0.85 -0.51
C PRO A 356 30.59 1.28 -0.73
N ALA A 357 30.00 2.09 0.15
CA ALA A 357 28.63 2.57 -0.02
C ALA A 357 28.51 3.53 -1.23
N ILE A 358 29.57 4.26 -1.59
CA ILE A 358 29.56 5.16 -2.74
C ILE A 358 29.43 4.40 -4.07
N PRO A 359 30.32 3.47 -4.43
CA PRO A 359 30.26 2.82 -5.72
C PRO A 359 29.12 1.79 -5.77
N LEU A 360 28.78 1.12 -4.65
CA LEU A 360 27.81 0.01 -4.65
C LEU A 360 26.36 0.46 -4.46
N LEU A 361 26.14 1.55 -3.70
CA LEU A 361 24.79 2.05 -3.37
C LEU A 361 24.57 3.50 -3.84
N SER A 362 25.58 4.14 -4.44
CA SER A 362 25.54 5.52 -4.90
C SER A 362 25.21 6.53 -3.80
N LEU A 363 25.69 6.23 -2.59
CA LEU A 363 25.52 7.06 -1.41
C LEU A 363 26.65 8.09 -1.32
N TYR A 364 26.51 9.22 -2.03
CA TYR A 364 27.50 10.29 -2.05
C TYR A 364 27.45 11.18 -0.79
N PRO A 365 28.60 11.75 -0.36
CA PRO A 365 28.63 12.78 0.68
C PRO A 365 27.75 13.97 0.32
N LYS A 366 27.11 14.58 1.32
CA LYS A 366 26.22 15.74 1.12
C LYS A 366 26.96 16.95 0.53
N ASP A 367 28.24 17.06 0.83
CA ASP A 367 29.09 18.21 0.50
C ASP A 367 29.60 18.19 -0.95
N LEU A 368 29.29 17.15 -1.72
CA LEU A 368 29.71 17.05 -3.12
C LEU A 368 28.91 18.03 -4.00
N LYS A 369 29.58 19.13 -4.36
CA LYS A 369 29.01 20.42 -4.81
C LYS A 369 28.29 20.43 -6.17
N SER A 370 28.31 19.37 -7.00
CA SER A 370 27.56 19.38 -8.27
C SER A 370 27.00 18.03 -8.72
N ALA A 371 25.88 18.05 -9.44
CA ALA A 371 25.31 16.87 -10.09
C ALA A 371 26.25 16.28 -11.16
N TYR A 372 26.97 17.14 -11.88
CA TYR A 372 27.94 16.76 -12.90
C TYR A 372 29.07 15.85 -12.35
N TYR A 373 29.61 16.18 -11.17
CA TYR A 373 30.63 15.35 -10.53
C TYR A 373 30.07 13.99 -10.08
N ARG A 374 28.81 13.93 -9.61
CA ARG A 374 28.15 12.66 -9.25
C ARG A 374 27.97 11.77 -10.46
N ASP A 375 27.54 12.32 -11.58
CA ASP A 375 27.28 11.54 -12.80
C ASP A 375 28.59 11.00 -13.39
N THR A 376 29.66 11.82 -13.38
CA THR A 376 31.00 11.41 -13.79
C THR A 376 31.55 10.28 -12.91
N ALA A 377 31.51 10.46 -11.59
CA ALA A 377 31.96 9.45 -10.64
C ALA A 377 31.16 8.15 -10.76
N THR A 378 29.84 8.25 -10.90
CA THR A 378 28.98 7.08 -11.07
C THR A 378 29.30 6.32 -12.35
N SER A 379 29.53 7.01 -13.45
CA SER A 379 29.87 6.37 -14.73
C SER A 379 31.13 5.53 -14.59
N MET A 380 32.15 6.07 -13.89
CA MET A 380 33.37 5.35 -13.57
C MET A 380 33.14 4.15 -12.63
N PHE A 381 32.37 4.33 -11.56
CA PHE A 381 32.05 3.22 -10.65
C PHE A 381 31.27 2.11 -11.35
N THR A 382 30.33 2.46 -12.22
CA THR A 382 29.54 1.50 -12.99
C THR A 382 30.46 0.74 -13.96
N ALA A 383 31.38 1.42 -14.64
CA ALA A 383 32.37 0.76 -15.51
C ALA A 383 33.25 -0.23 -14.72
N ALA A 384 33.72 0.16 -13.54
CA ALA A 384 34.45 -0.74 -12.65
C ALA A 384 33.60 -1.93 -12.22
N GLN A 385 32.32 -1.71 -11.88
CA GLN A 385 31.39 -2.78 -11.54
C GLN A 385 31.18 -3.76 -12.71
N PHE A 386 31.04 -3.27 -13.94
CA PHE A 386 30.95 -4.13 -15.13
C PHE A 386 32.21 -4.99 -15.26
N THR A 387 33.39 -4.40 -15.12
CA THR A 387 34.67 -5.12 -15.17
C THR A 387 34.74 -6.21 -14.09
N ILE A 388 34.32 -5.90 -12.86
CA ILE A 388 34.27 -6.88 -11.76
C ILE A 388 33.27 -7.99 -12.08
N ALA A 389 32.08 -7.67 -12.60
CA ALA A 389 31.03 -8.62 -12.91
C ALA A 389 31.30 -9.49 -14.14
N ARG A 390 32.19 -9.12 -15.05
CA ARG A 390 32.60 -10.01 -16.16
C ARG A 390 33.20 -11.32 -15.67
N LEU A 391 33.79 -11.32 -14.48
CA LEU A 391 34.34 -12.51 -13.83
C LEU A 391 33.31 -13.24 -12.96
N TRP A 392 32.05 -12.83 -13.01
CA TRP A 392 30.93 -13.37 -12.23
C TRP A 392 30.16 -14.35 -13.13
N ASN A 393 30.60 -15.61 -13.16
CA ASN A 393 29.97 -16.68 -13.94
C ASN A 393 28.57 -17.02 -13.43
#